data_AF-A0A7V8WXX0-F1
#
_entry.id   AF-A0A7V8WXX0-F1
#
_cell.length_a   1.000
_cell.length_b   1.000
_cell.length_c   1.000
_cell.angle_alpha   90.00
_cell.angle_beta   90.00
_cell.angle_gamma   90.00
#
_symmetry.space_group_name_H-M   'P 1'
#
loop_
_entity.id
_entity.type
_entity.pdbx_description
1 polymer ?
#
loop_
_entity_poly.entity_id
_entity_poly.type
_entity_poly.pdbx_seq_one_letter_code
_entity_poly.pdbx_strand_id
1 'polypeptide(L)'
;MADWEARLEEWADDLRAAADADDHWVTLPEAEAECGVSRSALRNWYRSDQIQSRTLDGPHGPQRVVLLDEVEARAARSPRLARRAERELALEAQVVLLRSQLQALARRVEVLERPGGSRGRTPSG
;
A
#
# COMPACT_ATOMS: atom_id res chain seq x y z
N MET A 1 55.10 -1.29 10.00
CA MET A 1 53.83 -0.99 10.70
C MET A 1 52.85 -0.16 9.87
N ALA A 2 53.27 0.53 8.79
CA ALA A 2 52.39 1.38 7.96
C ALA A 2 51.46 0.61 6.97
N ASP A 3 51.80 -0.62 6.60
CA ASP A 3 51.03 -1.42 5.63
C ASP A 3 49.63 -1.80 6.14
N TRP A 4 49.51 -2.01 7.45
CA TRP A 4 48.23 -2.38 8.05
C TRP A 4 47.27 -1.19 8.20
N GLU A 5 47.79 -0.01 8.50
CA GLU A 5 46.98 1.23 8.57
C GLU A 5 46.49 1.65 7.18
N ALA A 6 47.31 1.52 6.13
CA ALA A 6 46.91 1.80 4.76
C ALA A 6 45.82 0.83 4.27
N ARG A 7 45.95 -0.47 4.59
CA ARG A 7 44.90 -1.46 4.30
C ARG A 7 43.61 -1.24 5.09
N LEU A 8 43.70 -0.69 6.30
CA LEU A 8 42.55 -0.32 7.12
C LEU A 8 41.82 0.90 6.55
N GLU A 9 42.54 1.90 6.06
CA GLU A 9 41.95 3.08 5.42
C GLU A 9 41.31 2.72 4.08
N GLU A 10 41.99 1.93 3.24
CA GLU A 10 41.43 1.41 1.98
C GLU A 10 40.16 0.58 2.22
N TRP A 11 40.18 -0.30 3.24
CA TRP A 11 38.99 -1.06 3.64
C TRP A 11 37.87 -0.15 4.20
N ALA A 12 38.22 0.93 4.90
CA ALA A 12 37.24 1.90 5.41
C ALA A 12 36.65 2.76 4.29
N ASP A 13 37.43 3.11 3.27
CA ASP A 13 36.97 3.76 2.04
C ASP A 13 36.06 2.86 1.22
N ASP A 14 36.40 1.57 1.09
CA ASP A 14 35.52 0.56 0.50
C ASP A 14 34.20 0.43 1.29
N LEU A 15 34.25 0.53 2.62
CA LEU A 15 33.07 0.51 3.48
C LEU A 15 32.22 1.78 3.34
N ARG A 16 32.85 2.95 3.20
CA ARG A 16 32.17 4.24 2.96
C ARG A 16 31.55 4.28 1.56
N ALA A 17 32.25 3.77 0.54
CA ALA A 17 31.73 3.63 -0.81
C ALA A 17 30.58 2.60 -0.89
N ALA A 18 30.62 1.55 -0.06
CA ALA A 18 29.50 0.63 0.12
C ALA A 18 28.35 1.21 0.97
N ALA A 19 28.60 2.24 1.77
CA ALA A 19 27.57 2.99 2.50
C ALA A 19 26.93 4.09 1.64
N ASP A 20 27.66 4.63 0.65
CA ASP A 20 27.11 5.41 -0.47
C ASP A 20 26.25 4.51 -1.41
N ALA A 21 26.34 3.18 -1.28
CA ALA A 21 25.43 2.21 -1.90
C ALA A 21 24.15 2.06 -1.07
N ASP A 22 23.39 3.15 -1.01
CA ASP A 22 22.07 3.37 -0.38
C ASP A 22 20.95 2.53 -1.07
N ASP A 23 21.29 1.33 -1.53
CA ASP A 23 20.37 0.40 -2.16
C ASP A 23 19.41 -0.14 -1.09
N HIS A 24 18.24 0.48 -0.95
CA HIS A 24 17.17 0.06 -0.04
C HIS A 24 16.53 -1.25 -0.51
N TRP A 25 17.26 -2.36 -0.33
CA TRP A 25 16.78 -3.70 -0.62
C TRP A 25 15.76 -4.13 0.42
N VAL A 26 14.50 -4.10 0.03
CA VAL A 26 13.38 -4.49 0.89
C VAL A 26 12.78 -5.81 0.45
N THR A 27 12.15 -6.51 1.38
CA THR A 27 11.42 -7.74 1.08
C THR A 27 10.14 -7.44 0.30
N LEU A 28 9.60 -8.45 -0.40
CA LEU A 28 8.32 -8.27 -1.11
C LEU A 28 7.14 -7.82 -0.21
N PRO A 29 7.00 -8.33 1.04
CA PRO A 29 6.06 -7.78 2.00
C PRO A 29 6.24 -6.28 2.30
N GLU A 30 7.48 -5.83 2.52
CA GLU A 30 7.79 -4.43 2.82
C GLU A 30 7.51 -3.54 1.60
N ALA A 31 7.97 -3.93 0.40
CA ALA A 31 7.67 -3.20 -0.83
C ALA A 31 6.15 -3.08 -1.13
N GLU A 32 5.35 -4.09 -0.76
CA GLU A 32 3.89 -4.02 -0.88
C GLU A 32 3.30 -3.00 0.09
N ALA A 33 3.80 -2.94 1.33
CA ALA A 33 3.35 -2.00 2.34
C ALA A 33 3.74 -0.55 2.02
N GLU A 34 4.97 -0.33 1.56
CA GLU A 34 5.49 1.01 1.24
C GLU A 34 4.91 1.57 -0.06
N CYS A 35 4.89 0.76 -1.14
CA CYS A 35 4.52 1.26 -2.47
C CYS A 35 3.06 0.98 -2.86
N GLY A 36 2.29 0.25 -2.04
CA GLY A 36 0.91 -0.16 -2.37
C GLY A 36 0.81 -1.11 -3.57
N VAL A 37 1.91 -1.76 -3.94
CA VAL A 37 1.99 -2.68 -5.10
C VAL A 37 1.78 -4.11 -4.64
N SER A 38 0.84 -4.83 -5.26
CA SER A 38 0.59 -6.21 -4.87
C SER A 38 1.81 -7.12 -5.05
N ARG A 39 2.02 -8.09 -4.16
CA ARG A 39 3.09 -9.10 -4.31
C ARG A 39 3.09 -9.80 -5.67
N SER A 40 1.92 -10.02 -6.28
CA SER A 40 1.81 -10.59 -7.63
C SER A 40 2.37 -9.69 -8.73
N ALA A 41 2.22 -8.37 -8.60
CA ALA A 41 2.79 -7.40 -9.53
C ALA A 41 4.31 -7.31 -9.35
N LEU A 42 4.80 -7.24 -8.10
CA LEU A 42 6.24 -7.30 -7.80
C LEU A 42 6.87 -8.56 -8.39
N ARG A 43 6.23 -9.73 -8.20
CA ARG A 43 6.67 -11.00 -8.82
C ARG A 43 6.73 -10.96 -10.33
N ASN A 44 5.78 -10.29 -10.98
CA ASN A 44 5.81 -10.15 -12.42
C ASN A 44 6.97 -9.25 -12.85
N TRP A 45 7.18 -8.12 -12.16
CA TRP A 45 8.19 -7.13 -12.52
C TRP A 45 9.61 -7.68 -12.41
N TYR A 46 9.98 -8.33 -11.30
CA TYR A 46 11.34 -8.87 -11.20
C TYR A 46 11.57 -10.09 -12.09
N ARG A 47 10.52 -10.87 -12.42
CA ARG A 47 10.64 -12.01 -13.36
C ARG A 47 10.84 -11.59 -14.81
N SER A 48 10.51 -10.33 -15.11
CA SER A 48 10.64 -9.75 -16.44
C SER A 48 11.73 -8.68 -16.48
N ASP A 49 12.63 -8.68 -15.49
CA ASP A 49 13.76 -7.74 -15.35
C ASP A 49 13.36 -6.26 -15.42
N GLN A 50 12.13 -5.93 -15.00
CA GLN A 50 11.62 -4.56 -14.96
C GLN A 50 11.96 -3.82 -13.66
N ILE A 51 12.43 -4.56 -12.65
CA ILE A 51 13.02 -4.09 -11.40
C ILE A 51 14.13 -5.07 -11.00
N GLN A 52 15.15 -4.58 -10.33
CA GLN A 52 16.21 -5.39 -9.78
C GLN A 52 15.69 -6.25 -8.62
N SER A 53 16.21 -7.47 -8.55
CA SER A 53 15.89 -8.40 -7.48
C SER A 53 17.09 -9.29 -7.15
N ARG A 54 17.24 -9.62 -5.88
CA ARG A 54 18.23 -10.60 -5.42
C ARG A 54 17.66 -11.46 -4.30
N THR A 55 18.31 -12.58 -4.04
CA THR A 55 17.95 -13.43 -2.90
C THR A 55 18.91 -13.11 -1.77
N LEU A 56 18.38 -12.81 -0.59
CA LEU A 56 19.15 -12.64 0.65
C LEU A 56 18.69 -13.67 1.68
N ASP A 57 19.58 -14.08 2.56
CA ASP A 57 19.21 -14.96 3.67
C ASP A 57 18.42 -14.19 4.72
N GLY A 58 17.21 -14.66 5.01
CA GLY A 58 16.31 -14.07 5.99
C GLY A 58 16.08 -14.99 7.20
N PRO A 59 15.36 -14.51 8.23
CA PRO A 59 15.09 -15.26 9.47
C PRO A 59 14.28 -16.55 9.25
N HIS A 60 13.66 -16.72 8.09
CA HIS A 60 12.88 -17.91 7.71
C HIS A 60 13.48 -18.63 6.49
N GLY A 61 14.74 -18.37 6.17
CA GLY A 61 15.44 -18.89 4.99
C GLY A 61 15.57 -17.86 3.86
N PRO A 62 16.03 -18.29 2.67
CA PRO A 62 16.29 -17.40 1.56
C PRO A 62 15.03 -16.65 1.11
N GLN A 63 15.09 -15.32 1.10
CA GLN A 63 14.00 -14.44 0.75
C GLN A 63 14.36 -13.57 -0.45
N ARG A 64 13.40 -13.35 -1.35
CA ARG A 64 13.55 -12.42 -2.46
C ARG A 64 13.39 -10.98 -1.96
N VAL A 65 14.37 -10.15 -2.27
CA VAL A 65 14.36 -8.70 -2.04
C VAL A 65 14.42 -7.94 -3.36
N VAL A 66 13.93 -6.71 -3.35
CA VAL A 66 13.87 -5.79 -4.50
C VAL A 66 14.36 -4.43 -4.06
N LEU A 67 14.91 -3.64 -5.00
CA LEU A 67 15.26 -2.24 -4.73
C LEU A 67 13.98 -1.41 -4.58
N LEU A 68 13.80 -0.76 -3.44
CA LEU A 68 12.62 0.05 -3.14
C LEU A 68 12.44 1.18 -4.16
N ASP A 69 13.50 1.93 -4.43
CA ASP A 69 13.48 3.07 -5.36
C ASP A 69 13.01 2.70 -6.77
N GLU A 70 13.42 1.52 -7.26
CA GLU A 70 12.97 1.05 -8.57
C GLU A 70 11.49 0.64 -8.58
N VAL A 71 11.02 0.06 -7.47
CA VAL A 71 9.61 -0.25 -7.27
C VAL A 71 8.78 1.02 -7.24
N GLU A 72 9.21 2.05 -6.50
CA GLU A 72 8.54 3.35 -6.44
C GLU A 72 8.50 4.03 -7.80
N ALA A 73 9.66 4.15 -8.46
CA ALA A 73 9.76 4.76 -9.78
C ALA A 73 8.89 4.03 -10.81
N ARG A 74 8.78 2.70 -10.70
CA ARG A 74 7.92 1.91 -11.58
C ARG A 74 6.43 2.02 -11.23
N ALA A 75 6.09 2.05 -9.94
CA ALA A 75 4.73 2.25 -9.48
C ALA A 75 4.18 3.58 -9.98
N ALA A 76 4.96 4.66 -9.86
CA ALA A 76 4.64 5.99 -10.38
C ALA A 76 4.38 6.00 -11.89
N ARG A 77 5.11 5.18 -12.66
CA ARG A 77 4.95 5.07 -14.12
C ARG A 77 3.80 4.16 -14.56
N SER A 78 3.17 3.40 -13.67
CA SER A 78 2.17 2.38 -14.03
C SER A 78 0.76 2.96 -14.09
N PRO A 79 0.16 3.15 -15.29
CA PRO A 79 -1.19 3.73 -15.41
C PRO A 79 -2.26 2.78 -14.85
N ARG A 80 -1.97 1.48 -14.77
CA ARG A 80 -2.86 0.48 -14.18
C ARG A 80 -2.96 0.62 -12.66
N LEU A 81 -1.84 0.94 -12.00
CA LEU A 81 -1.81 1.14 -10.55
C LEU A 81 -2.48 2.47 -10.18
N ALA A 82 -2.20 3.55 -10.92
CA ALA A 82 -2.91 4.81 -10.79
C ALA A 82 -4.44 4.63 -10.91
N ARG A 83 -4.91 3.98 -11.98
CA ARG A 83 -6.35 3.67 -12.17
C ARG A 83 -6.95 2.78 -11.08
N ARG A 84 -6.15 1.94 -10.42
CA ARG A 84 -6.63 1.10 -9.31
C ARG A 84 -6.84 1.94 -8.05
N ALA A 85 -5.85 2.77 -7.70
CA ALA A 85 -5.95 3.69 -6.57
C ALA A 85 -7.13 4.66 -6.74
N GLU A 86 -7.33 5.21 -7.95
CA GLU A 86 -8.48 6.06 -8.27
C GLU A 86 -9.83 5.34 -8.06
N ARG A 87 -9.93 4.06 -8.44
CA ARG A 87 -11.13 3.25 -8.23
C ARG A 87 -11.38 2.99 -6.75
N GLU A 88 -10.33 2.74 -5.98
CA GLU A 88 -10.42 2.49 -4.54
C GLU A 88 -10.93 3.72 -3.79
N LEU A 89 -10.35 4.89 -4.07
CA LEU A 89 -10.84 6.19 -3.58
C LEU A 89 -12.31 6.43 -3.97
N ALA A 90 -12.68 6.13 -5.22
CA ALA A 90 -14.06 6.28 -5.68
C ALA A 90 -15.04 5.33 -4.96
N LEU A 91 -14.61 4.10 -4.63
CA LEU A 91 -15.40 3.14 -3.87
C LEU A 91 -15.55 3.57 -2.41
N GLU A 92 -14.51 4.09 -1.77
CA GLU A 92 -14.59 4.64 -0.42
C GLU A 92 -15.56 5.81 -0.34
N ALA A 93 -15.50 6.74 -1.29
CA ALA A 93 -16.45 7.84 -1.40
C ALA A 93 -17.89 7.34 -1.56
N GLN A 94 -18.11 6.28 -2.35
CA GLN A 94 -19.43 5.65 -2.49
C GLN A 94 -19.91 5.04 -1.18
N VAL A 95 -19.04 4.36 -0.42
CA VAL A 95 -19.40 3.79 0.89
C VAL A 95 -19.82 4.88 1.87
N VAL A 96 -19.09 6.00 1.91
CA VAL A 96 -19.44 7.15 2.77
C VAL A 96 -20.82 7.70 2.40
N LEU A 97 -21.09 7.91 1.10
CA LEU A 97 -22.38 8.37 0.61
C LEU A 97 -23.52 7.40 0.96
N LEU A 98 -23.31 6.10 0.74
CA LEU A 98 -24.33 5.09 1.04
C LEU A 98 -24.63 5.02 2.54
N ARG A 99 -23.60 5.14 3.39
CA ARG A 99 -23.77 5.21 4.84
C ARG A 99 -24.60 6.43 5.27
N SER A 100 -24.33 7.61 4.69
CA SER A 100 -25.10 8.81 5.02
C SER A 100 -26.56 8.71 4.55
N GLN A 101 -26.79 8.13 3.37
CA GLN A 101 -28.13 7.86 2.86
C GLN A 101 -28.90 6.86 3.74
N LEU A 102 -28.26 5.78 4.16
CA LEU A 102 -28.84 4.80 5.09
C LEU A 102 -29.22 5.44 6.43
N GLN A 103 -28.36 6.29 6.99
CA GLN A 103 -28.68 7.03 8.23
C GLN A 103 -29.88 7.97 8.05
N ALA A 104 -29.97 8.66 6.91
CA ALA A 104 -31.12 9.52 6.62
C ALA A 104 -32.41 8.71 6.47
N LEU A 105 -32.35 7.55 5.82
CA LEU A 105 -33.49 6.66 5.68
C LEU A 105 -33.93 6.08 7.03
N ALA A 106 -32.99 5.64 7.86
CA ALA A 106 -33.26 5.12 9.20
C ALA A 106 -34.00 6.16 10.06
N ARG A 107 -33.56 7.44 10.04
CA ARG A 107 -34.26 8.54 10.72
C ARG A 107 -35.69 8.73 10.22
N ARG A 108 -35.91 8.63 8.90
CA ARG A 108 -37.25 8.76 8.30
C ARG A 108 -38.16 7.61 8.70
N VAL A 109 -37.65 6.38 8.70
CA VAL A 109 -38.39 5.20 9.13
C VAL A 109 -38.78 5.34 10.60
N GLU A 110 -37.88 5.75 11.47
CA GLU A 110 -38.18 5.98 12.89
C GLU A 110 -39.30 7.01 13.10
N VAL A 111 -39.32 8.09 12.30
CA VAL A 111 -40.43 9.06 12.31
C VAL A 111 -41.76 8.44 11.89
N LEU A 112 -41.75 7.53 10.92
CA LEU A 112 -42.95 6.83 10.43
C LEU A 112 -43.42 5.71 11.37
N GLU A 113 -42.48 5.04 12.04
CA GLU A 113 -42.75 3.97 13.00
C GLU A 113 -43.20 4.50 14.36
N ARG A 114 -42.98 5.79 14.67
CA ARG A 114 -43.58 6.43 15.84
C ARG A 114 -45.11 6.28 15.78
N PRO A 115 -45.76 5.63 16.76
CA PRO A 115 -47.20 5.41 16.75
C PRO A 115 -47.92 6.76 16.87
N GLY A 116 -48.36 7.30 15.74
CA GLY A 116 -49.03 8.60 15.68
C GLY A 116 -49.32 9.15 14.27
N GLY A 117 -48.66 8.66 13.22
CA GLY A 117 -48.98 9.03 11.83
C GLY A 117 -50.20 8.30 11.30
N SER A 118 -51.34 8.98 11.22
CA SER A 118 -52.59 8.57 10.57
C SER A 118 -53.33 7.33 11.12
N ARG A 119 -53.92 7.48 12.31
CA ARG A 119 -55.30 7.00 12.58
C ARG A 119 -56.08 8.09 13.32
N GLY A 120 -56.36 9.21 12.66
CA GLY A 120 -57.55 10.01 13.00
C GLY A 120 -58.74 9.23 12.44
N ARG A 121 -59.50 8.50 13.26
CA ARG A 121 -60.60 8.98 14.09
C ARG A 121 -61.66 9.70 13.24
N THR A 122 -62.47 8.92 12.54
CA THR A 122 -63.84 9.31 12.23
C THR A 122 -64.66 9.18 13.52
N PRO A 123 -65.22 10.27 14.07
CA PRO A 123 -66.19 10.18 15.16
C PRO A 123 -67.56 9.76 14.62
N SER A 124 -68.27 8.95 15.41
CA SER A 124 -69.66 8.54 15.21
C SER A 124 -70.59 9.71 14.88
N GLY A 125 -71.49 9.45 13.93
CA GLY A 125 -72.81 10.09 13.78
C GLY A 125 -73.77 9.01 13.31
#